data_AF-A0A066WQI6-F1
#
_entry.id   AF-A0A066WQI6-F1
#
_cell.length_a   1.000
_cell.length_b   1.000
_cell.length_c   1.000
_cell.angle_alpha   90.00
_cell.angle_beta   90.00
_cell.angle_gamma   90.00
#
_symmetry.space_group_name_H-M   'P 1'
#
loop_
_entity.id
_entity.type
_entity.pdbx_description
1 polymer ?
#
loop_
_entity_poly.entity_id
_entity_poly.type
_entity_poly.pdbx_seq_one_letter_code
_entity_poly.pdbx_strand_id
1 'polypeptide(L)'
;MKNFSKTPSLNLELNRFNIQNWKIEVVLKTIIFFLVLFSFQSSIAQATNSKDINELNSFLSKLKATSASEYKELDDLINKPNSIIYINENTMKTFGENYTALFFDIASLNYLKSNTIDSNNIEIVRINIKKSSDINTKIDLSIFSNYPKLKYIYIFSGINISEQNISNMIINNTEKYTLLYQIAEAE
;
A
#
# COMPACT_ATOMS: atom_id res chain seq x y z
N MET A 1 16.67 62.50 73.35
CA MET A 1 15.87 61.27 73.60
C MET A 1 15.31 60.78 72.26
N LYS A 2 15.51 59.48 72.01
CA LYS A 2 14.93 58.59 70.97
C LYS A 2 15.07 58.95 69.49
N ASN A 3 16.07 58.29 68.89
CA ASN A 3 16.00 57.75 67.53
C ASN A 3 14.70 56.97 67.30
N PHE A 4 14.05 57.24 66.18
CA PHE A 4 13.27 56.25 65.44
C PHE A 4 13.61 56.38 63.96
N SER A 5 14.73 55.78 63.53
CA SER A 5 14.97 55.48 62.13
C SER A 5 14.14 54.25 61.74
N LYS A 6 12.92 54.49 61.24
CA LYS A 6 12.07 53.44 60.66
C LYS A 6 11.85 53.74 59.18
N THR A 7 12.73 53.24 58.32
CA THR A 7 12.43 53.02 56.89
C THR A 7 13.16 51.82 56.23
N PRO A 8 13.39 50.65 56.88
CA PRO A 8 13.87 49.47 56.15
C PRO A 8 12.76 48.68 55.42
N SER A 9 11.47 48.90 55.72
CA SER A 9 10.37 48.06 55.19
C SER A 9 10.01 48.33 53.72
N LEU A 10 10.01 49.59 53.28
CA LEU A 10 9.55 49.97 51.94
C LEU A 10 10.49 49.45 50.83
N ASN A 11 11.80 49.48 51.08
CA ASN A 11 12.81 48.98 50.13
C ASN A 11 12.77 47.45 50.01
N LEU A 12 12.41 46.74 51.08
CA LEU A 12 12.26 45.29 51.05
C LEU A 12 11.01 44.85 50.27
N GLU A 13 9.91 45.60 50.39
CA GLU A 13 8.68 45.32 49.62
C GLU A 13 8.85 45.63 48.13
N LEU A 14 9.48 46.74 47.77
CA LEU A 14 9.78 47.08 46.37
C LEU A 14 10.71 46.05 45.72
N ASN A 15 11.74 45.59 46.44
CA ASN A 15 12.67 44.59 45.92
C ASN A 15 11.99 43.22 45.77
N ARG A 16 11.10 42.85 46.70
CA ARG A 16 10.28 41.64 46.60
C ARG A 16 9.33 41.67 45.40
N PHE A 17 8.67 42.80 45.16
CA PHE A 17 7.78 42.98 44.01
C PHE A 17 8.54 42.89 42.68
N ASN A 18 9.72 43.52 42.59
CA ASN A 18 10.55 43.47 41.38
C ASN A 18 11.10 42.05 41.10
N ILE A 19 11.55 41.33 42.14
CA ILE A 19 12.01 39.94 42.02
C ILE A 19 10.85 39.00 41.63
N GLN A 20 9.63 39.26 42.11
CA GLN A 20 8.45 38.47 41.76
C GLN A 20 8.03 38.70 40.31
N ASN A 21 8.04 39.94 39.82
CA ASN A 21 7.72 40.26 38.44
C ASN A 21 8.76 39.69 37.46
N TRP A 22 10.05 39.75 37.81
CA TRP A 22 11.12 39.15 37.01
C TRP A 22 10.98 37.63 36.90
N LYS A 23 10.61 36.94 37.98
CA LYS A 23 10.33 35.49 37.96
C LYS A 23 9.13 35.15 37.07
N ILE A 24 8.08 35.97 37.09
CA ILE A 24 6.88 35.77 36.26
C ILE A 24 7.23 35.95 34.77
N GLU A 25 8.00 36.98 34.42
CA GLU A 25 8.45 37.18 33.04
C GLU A 25 9.32 36.03 32.51
N VAL A 26 10.21 35.50 33.34
CA VAL A 26 11.07 34.36 32.97
C VAL A 26 10.23 33.10 32.76
N VAL A 27 9.23 32.84 33.62
CA VAL A 27 8.32 31.69 33.48
C VAL A 27 7.46 31.83 32.23
N LEU A 28 6.89 33.01 31.96
CA LEU A 28 6.09 33.27 30.76
C LEU A 28 6.89 33.07 29.47
N LYS A 29 8.13 33.60 29.41
CA LYS A 29 9.02 33.41 28.26
C LYS A 29 9.40 31.94 28.06
N THR A 30 9.58 31.19 29.14
CA THR A 30 9.87 29.75 29.08
C THR A 30 8.68 28.94 28.56
N ILE A 31 7.47 29.27 29.00
CA ILE A 31 6.23 28.61 28.52
C ILE A 31 6.01 28.89 27.03
N ILE A 32 6.18 30.14 26.60
CA ILE A 32 6.06 30.52 25.18
C ILE A 32 7.11 29.81 24.33
N PHE A 33 8.35 29.72 24.80
CA PHE A 33 9.42 28.99 24.11
C PHE A 33 9.08 27.50 23.96
N PHE A 34 8.54 26.85 25.00
CA PHE A 34 8.10 25.45 24.90
C PHE A 34 6.90 25.25 23.98
N LEU A 35 5.96 26.19 23.90
CA LEU A 35 4.82 26.14 22.98
C LEU A 35 5.25 26.24 21.50
N VAL A 36 6.28 27.05 21.21
CA VAL A 36 6.85 27.18 19.85
C VAL A 36 7.60 25.91 19.43
N LEU A 37 8.27 25.22 20.35
CA LEU A 37 8.97 23.96 20.04
C LEU A 37 8.01 22.82 19.69
N PHE A 38 6.78 22.82 20.21
CA PHE A 38 5.78 21.80 19.90
C PHE A 38 4.99 22.04 18.60
N SER A 39 5.13 23.22 17.98
CA SER A 39 4.43 23.54 16.71
C SER A 39 5.15 23.05 15.46
N PHE A 40 6.36 22.50 15.59
CA PHE A 40 7.13 21.90 14.49
C PHE A 40 7.04 20.38 14.44
N GLN A 41 5.87 19.82 14.79
CA GLN A 41 5.58 18.44 14.42
C GLN A 41 5.38 18.43 12.90
N SER A 42 6.37 17.96 12.15
CA SER A 42 6.18 17.60 10.75
C SER A 42 5.06 16.56 10.71
N SER A 43 3.96 16.90 10.03
CA SER A 43 2.96 15.93 9.65
C SER A 43 3.68 14.80 8.92
N ILE A 44 3.85 13.65 9.55
CA ILE A 44 4.15 12.43 8.81
C ILE A 44 2.89 12.20 8.00
N ALA A 45 2.93 12.58 6.72
CA ALA A 45 1.96 12.13 5.76
C ALA A 45 1.97 10.61 5.88
N GLN A 46 0.91 10.05 6.47
CA GLN A 46 0.63 8.64 6.26
C GLN A 46 0.39 8.55 4.77
N ALA A 47 1.39 8.03 4.04
CA ALA A 47 1.14 7.47 2.74
C ALA A 47 0.05 6.43 3.01
N THR A 48 -1.20 6.79 2.73
CA THR A 48 -2.17 5.80 2.32
C THR A 48 -1.46 5.07 1.21
N ASN A 49 -0.92 3.89 1.51
CA ASN A 49 -0.34 2.99 0.54
C ASN A 49 -1.47 2.58 -0.39
N SER A 50 -1.92 3.48 -1.27
CA SER A 50 -2.51 3.07 -2.54
C SER A 50 -1.34 2.42 -3.24
N LYS A 51 -1.17 1.13 -2.97
CA LYS A 51 -0.22 0.31 -3.71
C LYS A 51 -0.71 0.34 -5.14
N ASP A 52 0.05 1.03 -5.98
CA ASP A 52 -0.35 1.37 -7.32
C ASP A 52 -0.66 0.10 -8.11
N ILE A 53 -1.90 0.02 -8.59
CA ILE A 53 -2.33 -1.01 -9.54
C ILE A 53 -2.16 -0.38 -10.92
N ASN A 54 -1.33 -0.98 -11.75
CA ASN A 54 -0.96 -0.39 -13.03
C ASN A 54 -1.85 -0.94 -14.14
N GLU A 55 -2.35 -0.06 -15.01
CA GLU A 55 -2.95 -0.50 -16.27
C GLU A 55 -1.88 -1.18 -17.14
N LEU A 56 -2.20 -2.36 -17.68
CA LEU A 56 -1.25 -3.25 -18.32
C LEU A 56 -0.53 -2.59 -19.51
N ASN A 57 -1.26 -1.94 -20.41
CA ASN A 57 -0.66 -1.38 -21.63
C ASN A 57 0.26 -0.19 -21.33
N SER A 58 -0.15 0.67 -20.38
CA SER A 58 0.65 1.77 -19.84
C SER A 58 1.91 1.24 -19.18
N PHE A 59 1.81 0.18 -18.39
CA PHE A 59 2.95 -0.46 -17.75
C PHE A 59 3.91 -1.09 -18.75
N LEU A 60 3.40 -1.87 -19.71
CA LEU A 60 4.19 -2.47 -20.79
C LEU A 60 4.89 -1.40 -21.64
N SER A 61 4.22 -0.28 -21.92
CA SER A 61 4.81 0.84 -22.68
C SER A 61 5.97 1.48 -21.93
N LYS A 62 5.84 1.67 -20.61
CA LYS A 62 6.93 2.15 -19.75
C LYS A 62 8.09 1.15 -19.72
N LEU A 63 7.81 -0.13 -19.48
CA LEU A 63 8.83 -1.18 -19.47
C LEU A 63 9.56 -1.28 -20.80
N LYS A 64 8.86 -1.18 -21.93
CA LYS A 64 9.48 -1.22 -23.25
C LYS A 64 10.48 -0.08 -23.45
N ALA A 65 10.24 1.08 -22.85
CA ALA A 65 11.14 2.22 -22.91
C ALA A 65 12.33 2.10 -21.95
N THR A 66 12.18 1.42 -20.81
CA THR A 66 13.21 1.34 -19.76
C THR A 66 14.04 0.05 -19.81
N SER A 67 13.43 -1.09 -20.12
CA SER A 67 14.03 -2.42 -20.09
C SER A 67 13.36 -3.36 -21.11
N ALA A 68 13.99 -3.51 -22.29
CA ALA A 68 13.48 -4.38 -23.35
C ALA A 68 13.40 -5.86 -22.94
N SER A 69 14.29 -6.31 -22.03
CA SER A 69 14.30 -7.68 -21.53
C SER A 69 13.10 -7.96 -20.62
N GLU A 70 12.85 -7.08 -19.63
CA GLU A 70 11.71 -7.23 -18.71
C GLU A 70 10.37 -7.08 -19.45
N TYR A 71 10.29 -6.16 -20.42
CA TYR A 71 9.15 -6.06 -21.30
C TYR A 71 8.87 -7.39 -22.02
N LYS A 72 9.90 -7.98 -22.64
CA LYS A 72 9.76 -9.25 -23.36
C LYS A 72 9.37 -10.39 -22.43
N GLU A 73 9.97 -10.47 -21.25
CA GLU A 73 9.65 -11.48 -20.25
C GLU A 73 8.18 -11.42 -19.83
N LEU A 74 7.68 -10.23 -19.48
CA LEU A 74 6.27 -10.04 -19.11
C LEU A 74 5.32 -10.27 -20.29
N ASP A 75 5.67 -9.80 -21.49
CA ASP A 75 4.88 -10.03 -22.70
C ASP A 75 4.74 -11.53 -23.01
N ASP A 76 5.84 -12.29 -22.92
CA ASP A 76 5.84 -13.74 -23.11
C ASP A 76 5.01 -14.44 -22.01
N LEU A 77 5.10 -14.02 -20.74
CA LEU A 77 4.28 -14.56 -19.64
C LEU A 77 2.77 -14.34 -19.86
N ILE A 78 2.37 -13.22 -20.47
CA ILE A 78 0.96 -12.86 -20.68
C ILE A 78 0.41 -13.49 -21.96
N ASN A 79 1.16 -13.43 -23.06
CA ASN A 79 0.67 -13.75 -24.41
C ASN A 79 1.10 -15.14 -24.89
N LYS A 80 2.21 -15.68 -24.38
CA LYS A 80 2.79 -16.96 -24.82
C LYS A 80 3.35 -17.76 -23.64
N PRO A 81 2.55 -18.04 -22.59
CA PRO A 81 3.06 -18.79 -21.45
C PRO A 81 3.47 -20.20 -21.89
N ASN A 82 4.73 -20.56 -21.64
CA ASN A 82 5.31 -21.86 -22.03
C ASN A 82 4.66 -23.03 -21.27
N SER A 83 4.23 -22.81 -20.04
CA SER A 83 3.64 -23.85 -19.18
C SER A 83 2.69 -23.22 -18.17
N ILE A 84 1.46 -23.72 -18.10
CA ILE A 84 0.36 -23.01 -17.44
C ILE A 84 -0.62 -23.94 -16.72
N ILE A 85 -1.08 -23.48 -15.56
CA ILE A 85 -2.20 -24.06 -14.82
C ILE A 85 -3.43 -23.17 -15.07
N TYR A 86 -4.53 -23.78 -15.51
CA TYR A 86 -5.84 -23.15 -15.64
C TYR A 86 -6.80 -23.70 -14.60
N ILE A 87 -7.47 -22.82 -13.86
CA ILE A 87 -8.53 -23.19 -12.92
C ILE A 87 -9.83 -22.47 -13.29
N ASN A 88 -10.79 -23.22 -13.82
CA ASN A 88 -12.10 -22.72 -14.22
C ASN A 88 -13.16 -23.66 -13.68
N GLU A 89 -14.28 -23.11 -13.20
CA GLU A 89 -15.40 -23.89 -12.64
C GLU A 89 -14.94 -24.90 -11.56
N ASN A 90 -13.95 -24.52 -10.75
CA ASN A 90 -13.32 -25.40 -9.75
C ASN A 90 -12.69 -26.68 -10.31
N THR A 91 -12.28 -26.66 -11.58
CA THR A 91 -11.53 -27.74 -12.23
C THR A 91 -10.16 -27.24 -12.65
N MET A 92 -9.13 -28.03 -12.40
CA MET A 92 -7.75 -27.72 -12.78
C MET A 92 -7.40 -28.44 -14.10
N LYS A 93 -6.83 -27.69 -15.04
CA LYS A 93 -6.19 -28.19 -16.26
C LYS A 93 -4.78 -27.66 -16.33
N THR A 94 -3.85 -28.47 -16.82
CA THR A 94 -2.45 -28.09 -16.95
C THR A 94 -1.97 -28.30 -18.37
N PHE A 95 -1.04 -27.45 -18.80
CA PHE A 95 -0.44 -27.51 -20.13
C PHE A 95 1.07 -27.30 -19.98
N GLY A 96 1.88 -28.26 -20.47
CA GLY A 96 3.33 -28.26 -20.28
C GLY A 96 3.78 -28.83 -18.93
N GLU A 97 5.05 -28.61 -18.58
CA GLU A 97 5.69 -28.98 -17.32
C GLU A 97 6.38 -27.76 -16.71
N ASN A 98 6.66 -27.73 -15.40
CA ASN A 98 7.25 -26.57 -14.71
C ASN A 98 6.47 -25.27 -14.92
N TYR A 99 5.24 -25.23 -14.42
CA TYR A 99 4.28 -24.16 -14.69
C TYR A 99 4.80 -22.78 -14.28
N THR A 100 4.88 -21.85 -15.24
CA THR A 100 5.30 -20.46 -15.03
C THR A 100 4.12 -19.51 -14.87
N ALA A 101 2.91 -19.95 -15.23
CA ALA A 101 1.69 -19.17 -15.15
C ALA A 101 0.56 -19.93 -14.45
N LEU A 102 -0.23 -19.22 -13.64
CA LEU A 102 -1.49 -19.72 -13.07
C LEU A 102 -2.63 -18.77 -13.40
N PHE A 103 -3.56 -19.22 -14.23
CA PHE A 103 -4.72 -18.43 -14.63
C PHE A 103 -5.98 -19.05 -14.01
N PHE A 104 -6.80 -18.24 -13.35
CA PHE A 104 -8.03 -18.72 -12.77
C PHE A 104 -9.13 -17.68 -12.79
N ASP A 105 -10.37 -18.15 -12.77
CA ASP A 105 -11.52 -17.27 -12.60
C ASP A 105 -11.75 -17.02 -11.12
N ILE A 106 -12.09 -15.79 -10.77
CA ILE A 106 -12.29 -15.42 -9.36
C ILE A 106 -13.36 -16.26 -8.64
N ALA A 107 -14.34 -16.80 -9.37
CA ALA A 107 -15.30 -17.77 -8.84
C ALA A 107 -14.63 -19.07 -8.32
N SER A 108 -13.44 -19.41 -8.81
CA SER A 108 -12.62 -20.55 -8.40
C SER A 108 -11.60 -20.20 -7.31
N LEU A 109 -11.67 -19.00 -6.70
CA LEU A 109 -10.75 -18.59 -5.63
C LEU A 109 -10.76 -19.56 -4.43
N ASN A 110 -11.92 -20.14 -4.11
CA ASN A 110 -12.01 -21.11 -3.02
C ASN A 110 -11.33 -22.44 -3.35
N TYR A 111 -11.31 -22.85 -4.62
CA TYR A 111 -10.53 -24.00 -5.07
C TYR A 111 -9.04 -23.80 -4.81
N LEU A 112 -8.50 -22.61 -5.12
CA LEU A 112 -7.11 -22.25 -4.85
C LEU A 112 -6.74 -22.33 -3.36
N LYS A 113 -7.67 -21.95 -2.47
CA LYS A 113 -7.46 -22.00 -1.01
C LYS A 113 -7.48 -23.42 -0.43
N SER A 114 -8.18 -24.34 -1.10
CA SER A 114 -8.46 -25.69 -0.59
C SER A 114 -7.58 -26.77 -1.22
N ASN A 115 -6.88 -26.46 -2.31
CA ASN A 115 -6.07 -27.41 -3.06
C ASN A 115 -4.62 -26.95 -3.10
N THR A 116 -3.71 -27.92 -3.10
CA THR A 116 -2.28 -27.65 -3.26
C THR A 116 -1.96 -27.42 -4.73
N ILE A 117 -1.30 -26.31 -5.04
CA ILE A 117 -0.76 -26.00 -6.37
C ILE A 117 0.76 -26.06 -6.28
N ASP A 118 1.39 -26.68 -7.28
CA ASP A 118 2.83 -26.56 -7.45
C ASP A 118 3.18 -25.13 -7.88
N SER A 119 3.56 -24.31 -6.91
CA SER A 119 3.80 -22.87 -7.06
C SER A 119 5.26 -22.49 -7.23
N ASN A 120 6.17 -23.46 -7.25
CA ASN A 120 7.62 -23.21 -7.17
C ASN A 120 8.16 -22.39 -8.35
N ASN A 121 7.54 -22.55 -9.53
CA ASN A 121 7.98 -21.90 -10.76
C ASN A 121 7.02 -20.81 -11.26
N ILE A 122 5.90 -20.57 -10.57
CA ILE A 122 4.91 -19.59 -11.02
C ILE A 122 5.47 -18.17 -10.89
N GLU A 123 5.52 -17.46 -12.02
CA GLU A 123 6.00 -16.08 -12.14
C GLU A 123 4.86 -15.08 -12.33
N ILE A 124 3.74 -15.52 -12.89
CA ILE A 124 2.52 -14.71 -13.08
C ILE A 124 1.27 -15.44 -12.62
N VAL A 125 0.39 -14.71 -11.94
CA VAL A 125 -0.98 -15.14 -11.65
C VAL A 125 -1.96 -14.24 -12.40
N ARG A 126 -2.83 -14.82 -13.22
CA ARG A 126 -3.96 -14.10 -13.85
C ARG A 126 -5.27 -14.42 -13.13
N ILE A 127 -6.00 -13.40 -12.72
CA ILE A 127 -7.32 -13.49 -12.09
C ILE A 127 -8.35 -12.93 -13.06
N ASN A 128 -9.26 -13.77 -13.55
CA ASN A 128 -10.31 -13.35 -14.47
C ASN A 128 -11.59 -12.99 -13.71
N ILE A 129 -12.13 -11.80 -14.00
CA ILE A 129 -13.45 -11.34 -13.57
C ILE A 129 -14.39 -11.47 -14.76
N LYS A 130 -15.46 -12.28 -14.64
CA LYS A 130 -16.33 -12.63 -15.77
C LYS A 130 -17.75 -12.08 -15.67
N LYS A 131 -18.22 -11.78 -14.46
CA LYS A 131 -19.60 -11.32 -14.22
C LYS A 131 -19.67 -10.29 -13.10
N SER A 132 -20.68 -9.43 -13.13
CA SER A 132 -20.80 -8.32 -12.17
C SER A 132 -20.87 -8.76 -10.71
N SER A 133 -21.38 -9.97 -10.41
CA SER A 133 -21.40 -10.50 -9.05
C SER A 133 -19.99 -10.73 -8.49
N ASP A 134 -18.99 -10.92 -9.35
CA ASP A 134 -17.61 -11.20 -8.95
C ASP A 134 -16.94 -9.97 -8.30
N ILE A 135 -17.39 -8.76 -8.62
CA ILE A 135 -16.82 -7.46 -8.16
C ILE A 135 -16.81 -7.35 -6.63
N ASN A 136 -17.74 -8.03 -5.96
CA ASN A 136 -17.84 -8.01 -4.49
C ASN A 136 -16.87 -9.01 -3.82
N THR A 137 -16.16 -9.83 -4.60
CA THR A 137 -15.23 -10.84 -4.08
C THR A 137 -13.94 -10.19 -3.62
N LYS A 138 -13.48 -10.53 -2.41
CA LYS A 138 -12.18 -10.09 -1.90
C LYS A 138 -11.08 -11.05 -2.34
N ILE A 139 -10.03 -10.50 -2.94
CA ILE A 139 -8.81 -11.18 -3.34
C ILE A 139 -7.77 -10.90 -2.25
N ASP A 140 -7.56 -11.90 -1.40
CA ASP A 140 -6.52 -11.86 -0.38
C ASP A 140 -5.19 -12.28 -0.99
N LEU A 141 -4.25 -11.34 -1.14
CA LEU A 141 -2.95 -11.62 -1.77
C LEU A 141 -2.02 -12.48 -0.90
N SER A 142 -2.35 -12.68 0.38
CA SER A 142 -1.59 -13.57 1.26
C SER A 142 -1.63 -15.04 0.81
N ILE A 143 -2.62 -15.43 0.00
CA ILE A 143 -2.69 -16.79 -0.58
C ILE A 143 -1.50 -17.11 -1.49
N PHE A 144 -0.82 -16.09 -2.01
CA PHE A 144 0.35 -16.22 -2.87
C PHE A 144 1.68 -16.08 -2.11
N SER A 145 1.65 -15.91 -0.79
CA SER A 145 2.86 -15.70 0.03
C SER A 145 3.93 -16.78 -0.19
N ASN A 146 3.50 -18.03 -0.39
CA ASN A 146 4.35 -19.20 -0.62
C ASN A 146 4.76 -19.41 -2.10
N TYR A 147 4.58 -18.40 -2.96
CA TYR A 147 4.99 -18.48 -4.35
C TYR A 147 6.36 -17.78 -4.45
N PRO A 148 7.47 -18.53 -4.55
CA PRO A 148 8.80 -17.97 -4.39
C PRO A 148 9.26 -17.15 -5.61
N LYS A 149 8.76 -17.47 -6.80
CA LYS A 149 9.12 -16.79 -8.06
C LYS A 149 8.05 -15.82 -8.58
N LEU A 150 6.94 -15.66 -7.87
CA LEU A 150 5.85 -14.81 -8.31
C LEU A 150 6.29 -13.35 -8.35
N LYS A 151 6.18 -12.75 -9.54
CA LYS A 151 6.53 -11.34 -9.80
C LYS A 151 5.28 -10.50 -10.06
N TYR A 152 4.30 -11.07 -10.78
CA TYR A 152 3.15 -10.32 -11.29
C TYR A 152 1.82 -10.96 -10.85
N ILE A 153 0.89 -10.11 -10.39
CA ILE A 153 -0.51 -10.48 -10.25
C ILE A 153 -1.30 -9.60 -11.22
N TYR A 154 -1.95 -10.25 -12.17
CA TYR A 154 -2.64 -9.61 -13.27
C TYR A 154 -4.15 -9.86 -13.19
N ILE A 155 -4.92 -8.79 -13.08
CA ILE A 155 -6.38 -8.84 -13.04
C ILE A 155 -6.91 -8.54 -14.44
N PHE A 156 -7.55 -9.52 -15.06
CA PHE A 156 -8.22 -9.35 -16.34
C PHE A 156 -9.73 -9.30 -16.12
N SER A 157 -10.38 -8.22 -16.53
CA SER A 157 -11.84 -8.09 -16.45
C SER A 157 -12.47 -8.23 -17.82
N GLY A 158 -13.32 -9.25 -18.01
CA GLY A 158 -14.17 -9.40 -19.19
C GLY A 158 -15.43 -8.53 -19.15
N ILE A 159 -15.63 -7.76 -18.08
CA ILE A 159 -16.74 -6.83 -17.91
C ILE A 159 -16.21 -5.42 -17.69
N ASN A 160 -17.01 -4.41 -18.02
CA ASN A 160 -16.70 -3.04 -17.68
C ASN A 160 -16.69 -2.86 -16.14
N ILE A 161 -15.57 -2.38 -15.61
CA ILE A 161 -15.32 -2.19 -14.18
C ILE A 161 -14.37 -0.99 -14.00
N SER A 162 -14.51 -0.22 -12.91
CA SER A 162 -13.55 0.86 -12.63
C SER A 162 -12.29 0.34 -11.94
N GLU A 163 -11.19 1.06 -12.09
CA GLU A 163 -9.96 0.81 -11.31
C GLU A 163 -10.24 0.81 -9.80
N GLN A 164 -11.07 1.74 -9.32
CA GLN A 164 -11.45 1.80 -7.90
C GLN A 164 -12.15 0.51 -7.44
N ASN A 165 -12.99 -0.09 -8.27
CA ASN A 165 -13.60 -1.38 -7.94
C ASN A 165 -12.54 -2.48 -7.84
N ILE A 166 -11.59 -2.54 -8.79
CA ILE A 166 -10.47 -3.50 -8.75
C ILE A 166 -9.65 -3.30 -7.47
N SER A 167 -9.25 -2.06 -7.16
CA SER A 167 -8.53 -1.71 -5.93
C SER A 167 -9.26 -2.18 -4.67
N ASN A 168 -10.58 -2.01 -4.62
CA ASN A 168 -11.40 -2.42 -3.49
C ASN A 168 -11.51 -3.95 -3.35
N MET A 169 -11.27 -4.73 -4.40
CA MET A 169 -11.26 -6.19 -4.33
C MET A 169 -10.00 -6.70 -3.62
N ILE A 170 -8.89 -5.99 -3.72
CA ILE A 170 -7.58 -6.45 -3.25
C ILE A 170 -7.40 -6.15 -1.76
N ILE A 171 -7.02 -7.16 -0.99
CA ILE A 171 -6.65 -7.03 0.43
C ILE A 171 -5.30 -7.69 0.70
N ASN A 172 -4.67 -7.32 1.82
CA ASN A 172 -3.35 -7.83 2.25
C ASN A 172 -2.28 -7.68 1.17
N ASN A 173 -2.33 -6.57 0.43
CA ASN A 173 -1.38 -6.29 -0.61
C ASN A 173 0.00 -6.01 -0.01
N THR A 174 0.98 -6.84 -0.36
CA THR A 174 2.39 -6.67 0.01
C THR A 174 3.16 -6.07 -1.17
N GLU A 175 4.20 -5.28 -0.94
CA GLU A 175 5.05 -4.70 -2.02
C GLU A 175 5.77 -5.77 -2.87
N LYS A 176 5.63 -7.05 -2.51
CA LYS A 176 6.31 -8.20 -3.11
C LYS A 176 5.98 -8.40 -4.59
N TYR A 177 4.82 -7.94 -5.06
CA TYR A 177 4.33 -8.20 -6.42
C TYR A 177 3.96 -6.91 -7.13
N THR A 178 4.18 -6.87 -8.44
CA THR A 178 3.58 -5.84 -9.31
C THR A 178 2.14 -6.21 -9.62
N LEU A 179 1.22 -5.30 -9.31
CA LEU A 179 -0.19 -5.44 -9.65
C LEU A 179 -0.48 -4.79 -11.00
N LEU A 180 -1.09 -5.58 -11.87
CA LEU A 180 -1.47 -5.19 -13.23
C LEU A 180 -2.97 -5.39 -13.41
N TYR A 181 -3.61 -4.53 -14.20
CA TYR A 181 -4.98 -4.73 -14.60
C TYR A 181 -5.21 -4.44 -16.09
N GLN A 182 -6.21 -5.11 -16.66
CA GLN A 182 -6.74 -4.80 -17.99
C GLN A 182 -8.23 -5.07 -17.99
N ILE A 183 -8.97 -4.18 -18.65
CA ILE A 183 -10.40 -4.32 -18.89
C ILE A 183 -10.55 -4.65 -20.38
N ALA A 184 -11.31 -5.69 -20.71
CA ALA A 184 -11.63 -6.01 -22.09
C ALA A 184 -12.33 -4.82 -22.74
N GLU A 185 -11.93 -4.50 -23.97
CA GLU A 185 -12.67 -3.53 -24.76
C GLU A 185 -14.10 -4.05 -24.95
N ALA A 186 -15.09 -3.18 -24.81
CA ALA A 186 -16.47 -3.56 -25.08
C ALA A 186 -16.62 -3.84 -26.58
N GLU A 187 -16.99 -5.07 -26.94
CA GLU A 187 -17.46 -5.40 -28.30
C GLU A 187 -18.78 -4.68 -28.63
#